data_AF-A0A1G2T116-F1
#
_entry.id   AF-A0A1G2T116-F1
#
_cell.length_a   1.000
_cell.length_b   1.000
_cell.length_c   1.000
_cell.angle_alpha   90.00
_cell.angle_beta   90.00
_cell.angle_gamma   90.00
#
_symmetry.space_group_name_H-M   'P 1'
#
loop_
_entity.id
_entity.type
_entity.pdbx_description
1 polymer ?
#
loop_
_entity_poly.entity_id
_entity_poly.type
_entity_poly.pdbx_seq_one_letter_code
_entity_poly.pdbx_strand_id
1 'polypeptide(L)'
;MERALASSISHPIDAKIIEQHSFLGTRYTNTSECTYAVGEFRLTSLPREVLLEKYKNLTVDIGGFSYNMPVNVVIVDNEASLPLDNPADAWLHDFLENLDLSSSNITYYLIYLYEEGRSSLGDYRCYE
;
A
#
# COMPACT_ATOMS: atom_id res chain seq x y z
N MET A 1 5.42 3.53 12.76
CA MET A 1 5.11 3.83 11.35
C MET A 1 3.85 3.10 10.86
N GLU A 2 3.63 1.82 11.17
CA GLU A 2 2.45 1.05 10.74
C GLU A 2 1.09 1.62 11.19
N ARG A 3 1.06 2.33 12.32
CA ARG A 3 -0.15 3.03 12.79
C ARG A 3 -0.57 4.22 11.92
N ALA A 4 0.31 4.72 11.04
CA ALA A 4 0.04 5.91 10.24
C ALA A 4 -0.91 5.65 9.06
N LEU A 5 -0.98 4.43 8.54
CA LEU A 5 -1.94 4.10 7.47
C LEU A 5 -3.36 3.98 8.00
N ALA A 6 -3.55 3.14 9.02
CA ALA A 6 -4.85 2.79 9.58
C ALA A 6 -5.62 3.98 10.17
N SER A 7 -4.92 5.01 10.68
CA SER A 7 -5.55 6.19 11.29
C SER A 7 -5.82 7.33 10.31
N SER A 8 -5.08 7.39 9.20
CA SER A 8 -5.01 8.60 8.38
C SER A 8 -5.86 8.53 7.11
N ILE A 9 -6.35 7.34 6.77
CA ILE A 9 -7.19 7.12 5.59
C ILE A 9 -8.61 6.76 6.03
N SER A 10 -9.60 7.43 5.43
CA SER A 10 -11.02 7.09 5.67
C SER A 10 -11.42 5.86 4.85
N HIS A 11 -11.73 4.75 5.52
CA HIS A 11 -12.13 3.50 4.88
C HIS A 11 -13.66 3.33 4.81
N PRO A 12 -14.19 2.46 3.93
CA PRO A 12 -15.57 1.99 4.02
C PRO A 12 -15.89 1.41 5.40
N ILE A 13 -17.14 1.59 5.85
CA ILE A 13 -17.61 1.14 7.17
C ILE A 13 -17.55 -0.39 7.28
N ASP A 14 -17.76 -1.08 6.18
CA ASP A 14 -17.72 -2.54 6.07
C ASP A 14 -16.33 -3.08 5.75
N ALA A 15 -15.32 -2.21 5.54
CA ALA A 15 -13.99 -2.65 5.18
C ALA A 15 -13.22 -3.22 6.38
N LYS A 16 -12.80 -4.49 6.27
CA LYS A 16 -12.03 -5.18 7.31
C LYS A 16 -10.58 -5.36 6.88
N ILE A 17 -9.65 -5.18 7.81
CA ILE A 17 -8.23 -5.44 7.61
C ILE A 17 -8.00 -6.95 7.70
N ILE A 18 -7.20 -7.47 6.76
CA ILE A 18 -6.78 -8.87 6.69
C ILE A 18 -5.32 -8.97 7.11
N GLU A 19 -4.49 -8.14 6.48
CA GLU A 19 -3.03 -8.16 6.66
C GLU A 19 -2.48 -6.73 6.51
N GLN A 20 -1.35 -6.47 7.16
CA GLN A 20 -0.63 -5.20 7.08
C GLN A 20 0.83 -5.48 6.78
N HIS A 21 1.40 -4.66 5.91
CA HIS A 21 2.80 -4.76 5.48
C HIS A 21 3.50 -3.42 5.60
N SER A 22 4.79 -3.46 5.88
CA SER A 22 5.64 -2.28 5.88
C SER A 22 7.03 -2.60 5.35
N PHE A 23 7.62 -1.63 4.66
CA PHE A 23 8.98 -1.66 4.16
C PHE A 23 9.61 -0.28 4.33
N LEU A 24 10.78 -0.26 4.95
CA LEU A 24 11.64 0.91 5.04
C LEU A 24 13.08 0.44 4.81
N GLY A 25 13.75 1.00 3.81
CA GLY A 25 15.16 0.69 3.57
C GLY A 25 15.61 0.85 2.13
N THR A 26 16.80 0.32 1.86
CA THR A 26 17.38 0.25 0.51
C THR A 26 16.90 -1.03 -0.17
N ARG A 27 16.57 -0.97 -1.46
CA ARG A 27 16.19 -2.17 -2.23
C ARG A 27 17.34 -2.80 -2.98
N TYR A 28 18.31 -1.97 -3.38
CA TYR A 28 19.55 -2.46 -3.96
C TYR A 28 20.68 -2.37 -2.93
N THR A 29 21.56 -3.39 -2.93
CA THR A 29 22.69 -3.49 -1.99
C THR A 29 23.72 -2.37 -2.14
N ASN A 30 23.66 -1.61 -3.25
CA ASN A 30 24.65 -0.60 -3.62
C ASN A 30 24.07 0.82 -3.81
N THR A 31 22.80 1.06 -3.44
CA THR A 31 22.18 2.38 -3.57
C THR A 31 22.06 3.05 -2.20
N SER A 32 22.43 4.33 -2.15
CA SER A 32 22.08 5.24 -1.07
C SER A 32 20.63 5.72 -1.21
N GLU A 33 19.71 4.83 -1.58
CA GLU A 33 18.30 5.16 -1.80
C GLU A 33 17.46 4.67 -0.63
N CYS A 34 16.45 5.44 -0.26
CA CYS A 34 15.58 5.12 0.85
C CYS A 34 14.15 5.04 0.35
N THR A 35 13.68 3.81 0.17
CA THR A 35 12.30 3.52 -0.18
C THR A 35 11.47 3.42 1.09
N TYR A 36 10.27 3.98 1.03
CA TYR A 36 9.22 3.73 2.01
C TYR A 36 7.99 3.16 1.32
N ALA A 37 7.48 2.05 1.83
CA ALA A 37 6.19 1.53 1.45
C ALA A 37 5.47 0.99 2.68
N VAL A 38 4.17 1.24 2.75
CA VAL A 38 3.30 0.65 3.78
C VAL A 38 1.98 0.29 3.11
N GLY A 39 1.37 -0.82 3.48
CA GLY A 39 0.12 -1.26 2.88
C GLY A 39 -0.77 -2.10 3.80
N GLU A 40 -2.05 -2.16 3.46
CA GLU A 40 -3.04 -3.01 4.11
C GLU A 40 -3.84 -3.78 3.07
N PHE A 41 -3.94 -5.09 3.24
CA PHE A 41 -4.95 -5.88 2.54
C PHE A 41 -6.26 -5.78 3.30
N ARG A 42 -7.32 -5.47 2.55
CA ARG A 42 -8.66 -5.29 3.09
C ARG A 42 -9.68 -6.02 2.24
N LEU A 43 -10.79 -6.36 2.88
CA LEU A 43 -11.99 -6.86 2.21
C LEU A 43 -13.18 -5.94 2.45
N THR A 44 -14.09 -5.88 1.48
CA THR A 44 -15.33 -5.11 1.53
C THR A 44 -16.39 -5.74 0.64
N SER A 45 -17.65 -5.41 0.90
CA SER A 45 -18.80 -5.75 0.05
C SER A 45 -19.01 -4.74 -1.08
N LEU A 46 -18.27 -3.62 -1.09
CA LEU A 46 -18.39 -2.60 -2.13
C LEU A 46 -17.89 -3.11 -3.49
N PRO A 47 -18.55 -2.70 -4.60
CA PRO A 47 -18.06 -2.96 -5.95
C PRO A 47 -16.72 -2.28 -6.22
N ARG A 48 -15.94 -2.86 -7.13
CA ARG A 48 -14.64 -2.36 -7.60
C ARG A 48 -14.67 -0.86 -7.97
N GLU A 49 -15.63 -0.44 -8.78
CA GLU A 49 -15.68 0.92 -9.32
C GLU A 49 -15.94 1.95 -8.22
N VAL A 50 -16.81 1.60 -7.28
CA VAL A 50 -17.14 2.43 -6.12
C VAL A 50 -15.91 2.59 -5.21
N LEU A 51 -15.16 1.50 -5.02
CA LEU A 51 -13.94 1.52 -4.23
C LEU A 51 -12.88 2.43 -4.86
N LEU A 52 -12.61 2.26 -6.16
CA LEU A 52 -11.60 3.03 -6.88
C LEU A 52 -11.94 4.52 -6.88
N GLU A 53 -13.20 4.90 -7.10
CA GLU A 53 -13.61 6.30 -7.05
C GLU A 53 -13.47 6.90 -5.64
N LYS A 54 -13.71 6.11 -4.59
CA LYS A 54 -13.58 6.57 -3.19
C LYS A 54 -12.15 6.96 -2.81
N TYR A 55 -11.16 6.23 -3.31
CA TYR A 55 -9.75 6.48 -3.00
C TYR A 55 -9.04 7.34 -4.05
N LYS A 56 -9.74 7.70 -5.13
CA LYS A 56 -9.20 8.50 -6.22
C LYS A 56 -8.71 9.86 -5.73
N ASN A 57 -7.48 10.21 -6.11
CA ASN A 57 -6.81 11.46 -5.74
C ASN A 57 -6.68 11.68 -4.23
N LEU A 58 -6.83 10.64 -3.41
CA LEU A 58 -6.62 10.76 -1.97
C LEU A 58 -5.13 10.85 -1.68
N THR A 59 -4.77 11.77 -0.79
CA THR A 59 -3.40 11.94 -0.33
C THR A 59 -3.38 12.01 1.19
N VAL A 60 -2.28 11.58 1.79
CA VAL A 60 -2.09 11.57 3.24
C VAL A 60 -0.86 12.39 3.57
N ASP A 61 -1.01 13.31 4.51
CA ASP A 61 0.12 13.97 5.14
C ASP A 61 0.61 13.09 6.30
N ILE A 62 1.79 12.47 6.10
CA ILE A 62 2.46 11.73 7.16
C ILE A 62 3.54 12.64 7.72
N GLY A 63 3.35 13.05 8.97
CA GLY A 63 4.30 13.90 9.69
C GLY A 63 5.73 13.39 9.52
N GLY A 64 6.55 14.21 8.85
CA GLY A 64 7.93 13.90 8.53
C GLY A 64 8.24 13.71 7.04
N PHE A 65 7.23 13.49 6.21
CA PHE A 65 7.37 13.45 4.76
C PHE A 65 7.24 14.86 4.21
N SER A 66 8.04 15.21 3.20
CA SER A 66 8.04 16.59 2.65
C SER A 66 6.81 16.91 1.78
N TYR A 67 5.94 15.93 1.53
CA TYR A 67 4.83 16.03 0.59
C TYR A 67 3.71 15.07 0.99
N ASN A 68 2.50 15.42 0.57
CA ASN A 68 1.33 14.58 0.72
C ASN A 68 1.52 13.33 -0.14
N MET A 69 1.53 12.17 0.48
CA MET A 69 1.72 10.89 -0.21
C MET A 69 0.44 10.46 -0.90
N PRO A 70 0.48 10.05 -2.18
CA PRO A 70 -0.69 9.51 -2.86
C PRO A 70 -1.07 8.15 -2.29
N VAL A 71 -2.37 7.97 -2.06
CA VAL A 71 -2.95 6.68 -1.71
C VAL A 71 -3.17 5.87 -2.98
N ASN A 72 -2.50 4.73 -3.06
CA ASN A 72 -2.62 3.79 -4.15
C ASN A 72 -3.56 2.65 -3.72
N VAL A 73 -4.41 2.22 -4.65
CA VAL A 73 -5.34 1.11 -4.43
C VAL A 73 -5.26 0.15 -5.60
N VAL A 74 -5.08 -1.12 -5.29
CA VAL A 74 -5.08 -2.23 -6.24
C VAL A 74 -6.18 -3.19 -5.84
N ILE A 75 -7.08 -3.48 -6.77
CA ILE A 75 -8.06 -4.56 -6.56
C ILE A 75 -7.31 -5.87 -6.72
N VAL A 76 -7.48 -6.78 -5.74
CA VAL A 76 -6.86 -8.09 -5.78
C VAL A 76 -7.78 -9.01 -6.60
N ASP A 77 -7.40 -9.20 -7.85
CA ASP A 77 -7.98 -10.14 -8.79
C ASP A 77 -6.84 -10.84 -9.57
N ASN A 78 -7.17 -11.76 -10.47
CA ASN A 78 -6.17 -12.51 -11.25
C ASN A 78 -5.39 -11.64 -12.26
N GLU A 79 -5.80 -10.39 -12.49
CA GLU A 79 -5.15 -9.44 -13.41
C GLU A 79 -4.35 -8.36 -12.65
N ALA A 80 -4.43 -8.36 -11.32
CA ALA A 80 -3.74 -7.42 -10.46
C ALA A 80 -2.24 -7.57 -10.63
N SER A 81 -1.60 -6.46 -11.02
CA SER A 81 -0.14 -6.39 -11.15
C SER A 81 0.35 -5.03 -10.70
N LEU A 82 1.54 -5.04 -10.12
CA LEU A 82 2.28 -3.84 -9.77
C LEU A 82 3.60 -3.83 -10.55
N PRO A 83 4.24 -2.65 -10.69
CA PRO A 83 5.60 -2.60 -11.18
C PRO A 83 6.52 -3.48 -10.31
N LEU A 84 7.40 -4.27 -10.94
CA LEU A 84 8.33 -5.18 -10.23
C LEU A 84 9.25 -4.45 -9.25
N ASP A 85 9.47 -3.16 -9.49
CA ASP A 85 10.20 -2.22 -8.66
C ASP A 85 9.28 -1.52 -7.64
N ASN A 86 8.17 -2.10 -7.22
CA ASN A 86 7.33 -1.64 -6.11
C ASN A 86 7.33 -2.72 -5.01
N PRO A 87 7.65 -2.41 -3.73
CA PRO A 87 7.70 -3.43 -2.69
C PRO A 87 6.35 -4.13 -2.47
N ALA A 88 5.26 -3.44 -2.80
CA ALA A 88 3.92 -3.97 -2.73
C ALA A 88 3.62 -5.08 -3.76
N ASP A 89 4.45 -5.25 -4.79
CA ASP A 89 4.31 -6.34 -5.76
C ASP A 89 4.54 -7.71 -5.11
N ALA A 90 5.60 -7.83 -4.30
CA ALA A 90 5.86 -9.06 -3.54
C ALA A 90 4.72 -9.39 -2.57
N TRP A 91 4.18 -8.37 -1.88
CA TRP A 91 3.04 -8.54 -0.98
C TRP A 91 1.80 -9.02 -1.73
N LEU A 92 1.53 -8.44 -2.91
CA LEU A 92 0.40 -8.83 -3.75
C LEU A 92 0.54 -10.28 -4.23
N HIS A 93 1.74 -10.68 -4.64
CA HIS A 93 2.02 -12.05 -5.07
C HIS A 93 1.81 -13.05 -3.93
N ASP A 94 2.44 -12.80 -2.78
CA ASP A 94 2.31 -13.65 -1.58
C ASP A 94 0.84 -13.75 -1.12
N PHE A 95 0.09 -12.65 -1.21
CA PHE A 95 -1.33 -12.63 -0.84
C PHE A 95 -2.18 -13.44 -1.83
N LEU A 96 -1.95 -13.29 -3.15
CA LEU A 96 -2.67 -14.03 -4.19
C LEU A 96 -2.44 -15.54 -4.10
N GLU A 97 -1.22 -15.98 -3.77
CA GLU A 97 -0.92 -17.42 -3.59
C GLU A 97 -1.72 -18.06 -2.44
N ASN A 98 -2.05 -17.27 -1.42
CA ASN A 98 -2.76 -17.72 -0.23
C ASN A 98 -4.28 -17.48 -0.28
N LEU A 99 -4.77 -16.80 -1.33
CA LEU A 99 -6.17 -16.39 -1.42
C LEU A 99 -7.04 -17.44 -2.10
N ASP A 100 -8.05 -17.94 -1.40
CA ASP A 100 -9.14 -18.72 -2.01
C ASP A 100 -10.23 -17.78 -2.53
N LEU A 101 -10.23 -17.52 -3.84
CA LEU A 101 -11.16 -16.61 -4.54
C LEU A 101 -12.61 -17.15 -4.67
N SER A 102 -13.01 -18.13 -3.88
CA SER A 102 -14.31 -18.81 -4.01
C SER A 102 -15.55 -17.97 -3.66
N SER A 103 -15.38 -16.76 -3.08
CA SER A 103 -16.50 -15.89 -2.67
C SER A 103 -16.78 -14.77 -3.67
N SER A 104 -17.91 -14.86 -4.37
CA SER A 104 -18.31 -13.92 -5.44
C SER A 104 -18.76 -12.54 -4.97
N ASN A 105 -18.93 -12.33 -3.66
CA ASN A 105 -19.55 -11.11 -3.11
C ASN A 105 -18.57 -10.26 -2.27
N ILE A 106 -17.29 -10.61 -2.27
CA ILE A 106 -16.28 -9.93 -1.47
C ILE A 106 -15.20 -9.40 -2.41
N THR A 107 -14.96 -8.09 -2.34
CA THR A 107 -13.86 -7.44 -3.03
C THR A 107 -12.66 -7.39 -2.10
N TYR A 108 -11.56 -8.03 -2.52
CA TYR A 108 -10.26 -7.91 -1.87
C TYR A 108 -9.48 -6.78 -2.54
N TYR A 109 -8.79 -5.97 -1.75
CA TYR A 109 -7.99 -4.88 -2.27
C TYR A 109 -6.79 -4.59 -1.38
N LEU A 110 -5.69 -4.18 -2.00
CA LEU A 110 -4.53 -3.62 -1.35
C LEU A 110 -4.64 -2.10 -1.40
N ILE A 111 -4.55 -1.45 -0.24
CA ILE A 111 -4.35 -0.01 -0.14
C ILE A 111 -2.95 0.25 0.39
N TYR A 112 -2.17 1.09 -0.29
CA TYR A 112 -0.79 1.30 0.09
C TYR A 112 -0.31 2.72 -0.21
N LEU A 113 0.65 3.16 0.59
CA LEU A 113 1.44 4.35 0.37
C LEU A 113 2.81 3.91 -0.11
N TYR A 114 3.30 4.57 -1.14
CA TYR A 114 4.58 4.25 -1.74
C TYR A 114 5.32 5.53 -2.08
N GLU A 115 6.57 5.58 -1.65
CA GLU A 115 7.54 6.57 -2.04
C GLU A 115 8.78 5.89 -2.61
N GLU A 116 9.06 6.22 -3.87
CA GLU A 116 10.26 5.79 -4.56
C GLU A 116 11.53 6.36 -3.90
N GLY A 117 12.61 5.57 -3.99
CA GLY A 117 13.88 5.82 -3.31
C GLY A 117 14.41 7.25 -3.45
N ARG A 118 14.53 7.96 -2.32
CA ARG A 118 15.27 9.23 -2.26
C ARG A 118 16.72 9.01 -1.87
N SER A 119 17.60 9.91 -2.29
CA SER A 119 18.98 9.93 -1.79
C SER A 119 18.98 10.01 -0.26
N SER A 120 19.74 9.12 0.39
CA SER A 120 19.86 9.03 1.85
C SER A 120 20.59 10.23 2.46
N LEU A 121 21.23 11.07 1.63
CA LEU A 121 21.82 12.32 2.07
C LEU A 121 20.72 13.35 2.38
N GLY A 122 20.47 13.56 3.67
CA GLY A 122 19.49 14.54 4.17
C GLY A 122 18.10 13.96 4.45
N ASP A 123 17.89 12.67 4.20
CA ASP A 123 16.66 11.97 4.53
C ASP A 123 16.80 11.23 5.87
N TYR A 124 16.33 11.86 6.94
CA TYR A 124 16.49 11.37 8.31
C TYR A 124 15.74 10.05 8.58
N ARG A 125 14.83 9.64 7.68
CA ARG A 125 14.07 8.37 7.79
C ARG A 125 14.95 7.13 7.60
N CYS A 126 16.14 7.32 7.04
CA CYS A 126 17.05 6.26 6.59
C CYS A 126 18.20 6.02 7.57
N TYR A 127 18.20 6.74 8.70
CA TYR A 127 19.21 6.68 9.76
C TYR A 127 18.66 6.05 11.05
N GLU A 128 17.41 5.56 11.05
CA GLU A 128 16.84 4.78 12.16
C GLU A 128 17.11 3.28 12.00
#